data_AF-A0A1Z9QSA2-F1
#
_entry.id   AF-A0A1Z9QSA2-F1
#
_cell.length_a   1.000
_cell.length_b   1.000
_cell.length_c   1.000
_cell.angle_alpha   90.00
_cell.angle_beta   90.00
_cell.angle_gamma   90.00
#
_symmetry.space_group_name_H-M   'P 1'
#
loop_
_entity.id
_entity.type
_entity.pdbx_description
1 polymer ?
#
loop_
_entity_poly.entity_id
_entity_poly.type
_entity_poly.pdbx_seq_one_letter_code
_entity_poly.pdbx_strand_id
1 'polypeptide(L)'
;MVIATGLIFTVSADLRLSSLREVHHELLMRVGLFEESDLTKVHVVRAGVPEDLITSEMSNCKIWRYRLSIPAKYHLCYQNHQGLVKADAPGGLGGSSRTWGSPNPEPSEVVFSVSFVQDNGEWTLSVNHIGGASSHAVPKDFDINSVDDLVVEEVVDFGVTRSFSADEPICLLRIREKNEALNRDGTKKQGLYRGFVFYLFEKQREKAFSAWASGQV
;
A
#
# COMPACT_ATOMS: atom_id res chain seq x y z
N MET A 1 22.57 34.48 -39.78
CA MET A 1 21.38 33.60 -39.87
C MET A 1 21.55 32.21 -39.25
N VAL A 2 22.74 31.83 -38.74
CA VAL A 2 23.00 30.49 -38.14
C VAL A 2 22.70 30.44 -36.63
N ILE A 3 22.85 31.57 -35.92
CA ILE A 3 22.63 31.68 -34.47
C ILE A 3 21.13 31.56 -34.11
N ALA A 4 20.24 32.13 -34.93
CA ALA A 4 18.79 32.06 -34.71
C ALA A 4 18.27 30.61 -34.88
N THR A 5 18.81 29.86 -35.82
CA THR A 5 18.46 28.44 -36.03
C THR A 5 18.92 27.59 -34.84
N GLY A 6 20.14 27.82 -34.34
CA GLY A 6 20.67 27.12 -33.16
C GLY A 6 19.78 27.27 -31.92
N LEU A 7 19.34 28.50 -31.61
CA LEU A 7 18.46 28.79 -30.48
C LEU A 7 17.07 28.13 -30.61
N ILE A 8 16.50 28.12 -31.82
CA ILE A 8 15.20 27.46 -32.07
C ILE A 8 15.32 25.95 -31.87
N PHE A 9 16.42 25.33 -32.33
CA PHE A 9 16.67 23.91 -32.11
C PHE A 9 16.83 23.58 -30.62
N THR A 10 17.57 24.38 -29.86
CA THR A 10 17.74 24.18 -28.40
C THR A 10 16.41 24.32 -27.66
N VAL A 11 15.63 25.38 -27.92
CA VAL A 11 14.30 25.58 -27.31
C VAL A 11 13.36 24.44 -27.67
N SER A 12 13.36 23.98 -28.93
CA SER A 12 12.52 22.85 -29.35
C SER A 12 12.93 21.51 -28.71
N ALA A 13 14.24 21.32 -28.48
CA ALA A 13 14.77 20.13 -27.82
C ALA A 13 14.44 20.15 -26.32
N ASP A 14 14.57 21.30 -25.65
CA ASP A 14 14.23 21.48 -24.24
C ASP A 14 12.73 21.33 -23.99
N LEU A 15 11.87 21.85 -24.87
CA LEU A 15 10.43 21.66 -24.79
C LEU A 15 10.04 20.18 -24.97
N ARG A 16 10.65 19.47 -25.92
CA ARG A 16 10.44 18.02 -26.10
C ARG A 16 10.95 17.20 -24.92
N LEU A 17 12.08 17.60 -24.35
CA LEU A 17 12.65 16.96 -23.16
C LEU A 17 11.75 17.17 -21.94
N SER A 18 11.19 18.38 -21.77
CA SER A 18 10.22 18.69 -20.72
C SER A 18 8.94 17.87 -20.89
N SER A 19 8.37 17.82 -22.10
CA SER A 19 7.16 17.03 -22.35
C SER A 19 7.41 15.53 -22.14
N LEU A 20 8.58 15.02 -22.53
CA LEU A 20 8.95 13.63 -22.27
C LEU A 20 9.13 13.35 -20.79
N ARG A 21 9.70 14.29 -20.01
CA ARG A 21 9.79 14.18 -18.55
C ARG A 21 8.42 14.21 -17.89
N GLU A 22 7.51 15.05 -18.36
CA GLU A 22 6.12 15.11 -17.87
C GLU A 22 5.38 13.82 -18.17
N VAL A 23 5.42 13.32 -19.42
CA VAL A 23 4.81 12.03 -19.78
C VAL A 23 5.45 10.87 -19.03
N HIS A 24 6.77 10.88 -18.88
CA HIS A 24 7.47 9.85 -18.11
C HIS A 24 7.08 9.92 -16.62
N HIS A 25 6.97 11.11 -16.05
CA HIS A 25 6.50 11.30 -14.68
C HIS A 25 5.05 10.85 -14.54
N GLU A 26 4.16 11.22 -15.45
CA GLU A 26 2.76 10.79 -15.46
C GLU A 26 2.63 9.26 -15.54
N LEU A 27 3.42 8.63 -16.42
CA LEU A 27 3.49 7.16 -16.53
C LEU A 27 4.08 6.53 -15.26
N LEU A 28 5.13 7.11 -14.67
CA LEU A 28 5.66 6.68 -13.37
C LEU A 28 4.57 6.74 -12.30
N MET A 29 3.82 7.84 -12.23
CA MET A 29 2.76 8.02 -11.25
C MET A 29 1.59 7.07 -11.48
N ARG A 30 1.21 6.82 -12.73
CA ARG A 30 0.03 6.01 -13.08
C ARG A 30 0.31 4.50 -13.05
N VAL A 31 1.48 4.09 -13.50
CA VAL A 31 1.84 2.68 -13.72
C VAL A 31 2.75 2.15 -12.61
N GLY A 32 3.56 3.02 -11.98
CA GLY A 32 4.59 2.65 -11.02
C GLY A 32 5.68 1.84 -11.70
N LEU A 33 6.73 2.49 -12.22
CA LEU A 33 7.84 1.77 -12.87
C LEU A 33 8.85 1.30 -11.82
N PHE A 34 9.33 0.07 -11.97
CA PHE A 34 10.50 -0.41 -11.25
C PHE A 34 11.74 -0.01 -12.05
N GLU A 35 12.55 0.90 -11.51
CA GLU A 35 13.89 1.15 -12.06
C GLU A 35 14.72 -0.14 -11.88
N GLU A 36 15.38 -0.61 -12.94
CA GLU A 36 16.20 -1.84 -13.06
C GLU A 36 16.28 -2.66 -11.77
N SER A 37 15.33 -3.58 -11.62
CA SER A 37 15.11 -4.30 -10.37
C SER A 37 16.00 -5.53 -10.26
N ASP A 38 16.74 -5.63 -9.14
CA ASP A 38 17.32 -6.90 -8.69
C ASP A 38 16.21 -7.94 -8.55
N LEU A 39 16.18 -8.91 -9.47
CA LEU A 39 15.12 -9.92 -9.58
C LEU A 39 15.06 -10.89 -8.39
N THR A 40 15.98 -10.78 -7.43
CA THR A 40 15.97 -11.57 -6.19
C THR A 40 15.25 -10.86 -5.04
N LYS A 41 14.92 -9.58 -5.20
CA LYS A 41 14.28 -8.74 -4.18
C LYS A 41 12.80 -8.53 -4.46
N VAL A 42 12.07 -8.18 -3.40
CA VAL A 42 10.71 -7.67 -3.52
C VAL A 42 10.79 -6.16 -3.73
N HIS A 43 10.18 -5.66 -4.79
CA HIS A 43 10.11 -4.21 -5.04
C HIS A 43 8.68 -3.73 -4.88
N VAL A 44 8.52 -2.58 -4.25
CA VAL A 44 7.22 -1.97 -4.00
C VAL A 44 7.23 -0.54 -4.51
N VAL A 45 6.20 -0.19 -5.29
CA VAL A 45 5.95 1.17 -5.74
C VAL A 45 4.50 1.53 -5.47
N ARG A 46 4.26 2.73 -4.93
CA ARG A 46 2.91 3.25 -4.78
C ARG A 46 2.46 3.82 -6.13
N ALA A 47 1.40 3.24 -6.68
CA ALA A 47 0.85 3.58 -7.99
C ALA A 47 -0.45 4.36 -7.84
N GLY A 48 -0.72 5.23 -8.81
CA GLY A 48 -1.96 5.96 -8.94
C GLY A 48 -3.16 5.05 -9.15
N VAL A 49 -4.33 5.56 -8.75
CA VAL A 49 -5.60 5.00 -9.17
C VAL A 49 -5.93 5.61 -10.53
N PRO A 50 -6.11 4.80 -11.58
CA PRO A 50 -6.58 5.29 -12.87
C PRO A 50 -7.91 6.03 -12.69
N GLU A 51 -8.01 7.25 -13.21
CA GLU A 51 -9.19 8.10 -13.08
C GLU A 51 -10.46 7.42 -13.62
N ASP A 52 -10.31 6.57 -14.63
CA ASP A 52 -11.37 5.76 -15.22
C ASP A 52 -11.96 4.70 -14.29
N LEU A 53 -11.27 4.37 -13.18
CA LEU A 53 -11.77 3.48 -12.14
C LEU A 53 -12.51 4.22 -11.02
N ILE A 54 -12.46 5.55 -11.00
CA ILE A 54 -13.19 6.38 -10.02
C ILE A 54 -14.50 6.81 -10.69
N THR A 55 -15.59 6.10 -10.41
CA THR A 55 -16.90 6.45 -10.96
C THR A 55 -17.44 7.70 -10.27
N SER A 56 -18.24 8.51 -10.99
CA SER A 56 -18.90 9.70 -10.44
C SER A 56 -19.85 9.40 -9.27
N GLU A 57 -20.23 8.13 -9.09
CA GLU A 57 -21.09 7.64 -8.01
C GLU A 57 -20.30 7.39 -6.70
N MET A 58 -18.96 7.27 -6.77
CA MET A 58 -18.09 7.18 -5.59
C MET A 58 -17.82 8.59 -5.03
N SER A 59 -18.81 9.15 -4.33
CA SER A 59 -18.73 10.50 -3.77
C SER A 59 -17.59 10.71 -2.76
N ASN A 60 -17.13 9.63 -2.10
CA ASN A 60 -16.00 9.69 -1.17
C ASN A 60 -15.27 8.34 -1.12
N CYS A 61 -14.03 8.31 -1.60
CA CYS A 61 -13.17 7.15 -1.50
C CYS A 61 -11.73 7.53 -1.13
N LYS A 62 -11.05 6.64 -0.42
CA LYS A 62 -9.62 6.74 -0.10
C LYS A 62 -8.96 5.45 -0.57
N ILE A 63 -7.99 5.53 -1.48
CA ILE A 63 -7.43 4.34 -2.12
C ILE A 63 -5.91 4.41 -2.06
N TRP A 64 -5.32 3.32 -1.57
CA TRP A 64 -3.90 3.04 -1.63
C TRP A 64 -3.68 1.86 -2.56
N ARG A 65 -2.89 2.06 -3.62
CA ARG A 65 -2.56 1.02 -4.58
C ARG A 65 -1.06 0.89 -4.68
N TYR A 66 -0.58 -0.34 -4.58
CA TYR A 66 0.81 -0.70 -4.66
C TYR A 66 0.99 -1.73 -5.77
N ARG A 67 1.99 -1.51 -6.62
CA ARG A 67 2.50 -2.55 -7.53
C ARG A 67 3.72 -3.17 -6.87
N LEU A 68 3.77 -4.49 -6.93
CA LEU A 68 4.79 -5.29 -6.28
C LEU A 68 5.50 -6.12 -7.35
N SER A 69 6.82 -6.05 -7.43
CA SER A 69 7.63 -7.01 -8.18
C SER A 69 8.09 -8.08 -7.20
N ILE A 70 7.77 -9.33 -7.51
CA ILE A 70 7.98 -10.48 -6.64
C ILE A 70 8.95 -11.45 -7.34
N PRO A 71 10.01 -11.92 -6.64
CA PRO A 71 10.99 -12.82 -7.23
C PRO A 71 10.38 -14.18 -7.56
N ALA A 72 11.02 -14.93 -8.46
CA ALA A 72 10.62 -16.30 -8.77
C ALA A 72 10.59 -17.17 -7.52
N LYS A 73 9.63 -18.09 -7.45
CA LYS A 73 9.43 -19.05 -6.36
C LYS A 73 9.07 -18.44 -5.00
N TYR A 74 8.81 -17.13 -4.95
CA TYR A 74 8.37 -16.46 -3.73
C TYR A 74 6.98 -16.93 -3.31
N HIS A 75 6.88 -17.45 -2.08
CA HIS A 75 5.62 -17.91 -1.52
C HIS A 75 4.93 -16.78 -0.78
N LEU A 76 4.21 -15.96 -1.54
CA LEU A 76 3.56 -14.75 -1.07
C LEU A 76 2.54 -15.03 0.03
N CYS A 77 2.63 -14.30 1.13
CA CYS A 77 1.61 -14.20 2.16
C CYS A 77 1.13 -12.77 2.29
N TYR A 78 -0.18 -12.58 2.29
CA TYR A 78 -0.80 -11.35 2.77
C TYR A 78 -1.38 -11.60 4.15
N GLN A 79 -1.07 -10.73 5.10
CA GLN A 79 -1.72 -10.73 6.41
C GLN A 79 -2.30 -9.36 6.72
N ASN A 80 -3.58 -9.37 7.07
CA ASN A 80 -4.32 -8.18 7.41
C ASN A 80 -4.77 -8.31 8.87
N HIS A 81 -4.68 -7.21 9.62
CA HIS A 81 -5.23 -7.11 10.96
C HIS A 81 -6.12 -5.87 11.07
N GLN A 82 -7.29 -6.02 11.68
CA GLN A 82 -8.30 -4.97 11.78
C GLN A 82 -8.93 -4.92 13.18
N GLY A 83 -9.39 -3.72 13.55
CA GLY A 83 -10.02 -3.48 14.84
C GLY A 83 -9.05 -2.76 15.76
N LEU A 84 -8.17 -3.50 16.46
CA LEU A 84 -7.11 -2.94 17.28
C LEU A 84 -5.75 -3.41 16.77
N VAL A 85 -4.88 -2.48 16.40
CA VAL A 85 -3.55 -2.74 15.83
C VAL A 85 -2.45 -2.18 16.73
N LYS A 86 -1.27 -2.81 16.69
CA LYS A 86 -0.06 -2.27 17.32
C LYS A 86 0.56 -1.17 16.45
N ALA A 87 1.27 -0.23 17.07
CA ALA A 87 1.93 0.87 16.37
C ALA A 87 3.18 0.44 15.58
N ASP A 88 3.83 -0.66 15.97
CA ASP A 88 5.17 -1.04 15.49
C ASP A 88 5.28 -2.54 15.14
N ALA A 89 4.17 -3.28 15.19
CA ALA A 89 4.12 -4.72 14.92
C ALA A 89 2.90 -5.09 14.07
N PRO A 90 2.91 -6.27 13.41
CA PRO A 90 1.81 -6.74 12.56
C PRO A 90 0.62 -7.30 13.33
N GLY A 91 0.72 -7.41 14.66
CA GLY A 91 -0.31 -7.97 15.51
C GLY A 91 -1.29 -6.94 16.06
N GLY A 92 -2.20 -7.44 16.89
CA GLY A 92 -3.21 -6.64 17.54
C GLY A 92 -4.31 -7.52 18.16
N LEU A 93 -5.45 -6.91 18.47
CA LEU A 93 -6.65 -7.60 18.94
C LEU A 93 -7.81 -7.33 17.97
N GLY A 94 -8.64 -8.33 17.68
CA GLY A 94 -9.76 -8.18 16.74
C GLY A 94 -9.68 -9.17 15.59
N GLY A 95 -10.02 -8.71 14.39
CA GLY A 95 -10.05 -9.56 13.20
C GLY A 95 -8.67 -9.66 12.55
N SER A 96 -8.25 -10.87 12.20
CA SER A 96 -7.07 -11.11 11.38
C SER A 96 -7.41 -12.05 10.24
N SER A 97 -6.90 -11.78 9.05
CA SER A 97 -6.98 -12.68 7.91
C SER A 97 -5.61 -12.90 7.30
N ARG A 98 -5.43 -14.07 6.69
CA ARG A 98 -4.20 -14.46 6.04
C ARG A 98 -4.53 -15.17 4.74
N THR A 99 -3.91 -14.74 3.65
CA THR A 99 -4.10 -15.31 2.32
C THR A 99 -2.76 -15.71 1.73
N TRP A 100 -2.71 -16.90 1.15
CA TRP A 100 -1.51 -17.49 0.57
C TRP A 100 -1.60 -17.47 -0.95
N GLY A 101 -0.54 -16.98 -1.59
CA GLY A 101 -0.32 -17.14 -3.01
C GLY A 101 0.49 -18.41 -3.30
N SER A 102 0.23 -19.03 -4.44
CA SER A 102 1.13 -20.03 -5.01
C SER A 102 2.44 -19.37 -5.45
N PRO A 103 3.58 -20.07 -5.34
CA PRO A 103 4.83 -19.57 -5.88
C PRO A 103 4.76 -19.46 -7.40
N ASN A 104 5.20 -18.34 -7.95
CA ASN A 104 5.31 -18.18 -9.40
C ASN A 104 6.61 -18.83 -9.92
N PRO A 105 6.59 -19.51 -11.07
CA PRO A 105 7.80 -20.13 -11.62
C PRO A 105 8.84 -19.10 -12.07
N GLU A 106 8.40 -17.90 -12.44
CA GLU A 106 9.20 -16.77 -12.90
C GLU A 106 8.92 -15.53 -12.04
N PRO A 107 9.81 -14.51 -12.06
CA PRO A 107 9.52 -13.22 -11.42
C PRO A 107 8.23 -12.65 -11.98
N SER A 108 7.43 -12.05 -11.12
CA SER A 108 6.07 -11.64 -11.47
C SER A 108 5.72 -10.33 -10.80
N GLU A 109 4.81 -9.60 -11.42
CA GLU A 109 4.26 -8.40 -10.80
C GLU A 109 2.83 -8.63 -10.36
N VAL A 110 2.49 -8.07 -9.20
CA VAL A 110 1.15 -8.15 -8.62
C VAL A 110 0.73 -6.79 -8.12
N VAL A 111 -0.59 -6.56 -8.05
CA VAL A 111 -1.16 -5.35 -7.49
C VAL A 111 -1.77 -5.70 -6.13
N PHE A 112 -1.51 -4.85 -5.14
CA PHE A 112 -2.20 -4.84 -3.86
C PHE A 112 -2.90 -3.49 -3.71
N SER A 113 -4.20 -3.50 -3.39
CA SER A 113 -4.95 -2.27 -3.18
C SER A 113 -5.82 -2.34 -1.95
N VAL A 114 -5.85 -1.25 -1.20
CA VAL A 114 -6.73 -1.00 -0.07
C VAL A 114 -7.58 0.19 -0.42
N SER A 115 -8.90 0.05 -0.35
CA SER A 115 -9.85 1.13 -0.57
C SER A 115 -10.83 1.26 0.59
N PHE A 116 -11.07 2.49 1.00
CA PHE A 116 -12.23 2.86 1.80
C PHE A 116 -13.21 3.50 0.85
N VAL A 117 -14.43 2.99 0.82
CA VAL A 117 -15.50 3.48 -0.05
C VAL A 117 -16.71 3.76 0.81
N GLN A 118 -17.25 4.97 0.70
CA GLN A 118 -18.49 5.32 1.35
C GLN A 118 -19.66 5.00 0.40
N ASP A 119 -20.58 4.17 0.88
CA ASP A 119 -21.84 3.89 0.20
C ASP A 119 -23.00 4.03 1.20
N ASN A 120 -24.05 4.75 0.83
CA ASN A 120 -25.23 5.01 1.68
C ASN A 120 -24.88 5.51 3.10
N GLY A 121 -23.81 6.30 3.24
CA GLY A 121 -23.34 6.86 4.52
C GLY A 121 -22.52 5.90 5.38
N GLU A 122 -22.31 4.65 4.94
CA GLU A 122 -21.50 3.66 5.63
C GLU A 122 -20.18 3.44 4.91
N TRP A 123 -19.10 3.32 5.68
CA TRP A 123 -17.77 3.07 5.15
C TRP A 123 -17.51 1.58 5.04
N THR A 124 -17.07 1.15 3.85
CA THR A 124 -16.58 -0.20 3.61
C THR A 124 -15.10 -0.16 3.28
N LEU A 125 -14.34 -1.01 3.96
CA LEU A 125 -12.95 -1.31 3.63
C LEU A 125 -12.94 -2.48 2.65
N SER A 126 -12.29 -2.31 1.51
CA SER A 126 -12.02 -3.37 0.54
C SER A 126 -10.51 -3.54 0.36
N VAL A 127 -10.08 -4.80 0.30
CA VAL A 127 -8.70 -5.20 0.06
C VAL A 127 -8.70 -6.13 -1.13
N ASN A 128 -7.85 -5.86 -2.12
CA ASN A 128 -7.73 -6.68 -3.32
C ASN A 128 -6.26 -6.98 -3.62
N HIS A 129 -5.97 -8.24 -3.91
CA HIS A 129 -4.66 -8.73 -4.30
C HIS A 129 -4.78 -10.05 -5.08
N ILE A 130 -3.69 -10.54 -5.67
CA ILE A 130 -3.71 -11.77 -6.50
C ILE A 130 -4.30 -13.02 -5.80
N GLY A 131 -4.21 -13.10 -4.47
CA GLY A 131 -4.77 -14.22 -3.69
C GLY A 131 -6.27 -14.13 -3.40
N GLY A 132 -6.96 -13.05 -3.79
CA GLY A 132 -8.38 -12.83 -3.50
C GLY A 132 -8.71 -11.38 -3.14
N ALA A 133 -10.00 -11.13 -2.94
CA ALA A 133 -10.53 -9.86 -2.47
C ALA A 133 -11.38 -10.07 -1.21
N SER A 134 -11.36 -9.09 -0.32
CA SER A 134 -12.17 -9.09 0.91
C SER A 134 -12.75 -7.71 1.16
N SER A 135 -13.96 -7.66 1.72
CA SER A 135 -14.61 -6.42 2.14
C SER A 135 -15.11 -6.53 3.58
N HIS A 136 -14.96 -5.45 4.33
CA HIS A 136 -15.31 -5.35 5.74
C HIS A 136 -15.98 -4.01 6.03
N ALA A 137 -17.01 -4.01 6.88
CA ALA A 137 -17.58 -2.77 7.38
C ALA A 137 -16.55 -2.05 8.27
N VAL A 138 -16.41 -0.74 8.07
CA VAL A 138 -15.61 0.12 8.93
C VAL A 138 -16.48 0.59 10.09
N PRO A 139 -15.97 0.57 11.34
CA PRO A 139 -16.73 1.08 12.49
C PRO A 139 -17.19 2.53 12.25
N LYS A 140 -18.45 2.84 12.58
CA LYS A 140 -19.08 4.16 12.32
C LYS A 140 -18.34 5.32 12.99
N ASP A 141 -17.64 5.04 14.07
CA ASP A 141 -16.87 5.97 14.89
C ASP A 141 -15.38 6.00 14.51
N PHE A 142 -14.97 5.33 13.42
CA PHE A 142 -13.62 5.48 12.86
C PHE A 142 -13.64 6.58 11.78
N ASP A 143 -13.05 7.74 12.09
CA ASP A 143 -13.12 8.90 11.20
C ASP A 143 -12.11 8.84 10.03
N ILE A 144 -12.48 8.11 8.98
CA ILE A 144 -11.70 8.02 7.75
C ILE A 144 -11.88 9.22 6.82
N ASN A 145 -12.85 10.11 7.08
CA ASN A 145 -13.00 11.33 6.28
C ASN A 145 -11.78 12.24 6.45
N SER A 146 -11.30 12.33 7.69
CA SER A 146 -10.18 13.17 8.11
C SER A 146 -8.89 12.33 8.16
N VAL A 147 -8.38 11.89 7.00
CA VAL A 147 -7.16 11.06 6.93
C VAL A 147 -5.96 11.73 7.63
N ASP A 148 -5.90 13.06 7.63
CA ASP A 148 -4.88 13.86 8.33
C ASP A 148 -4.96 13.74 9.87
N ASP A 149 -6.11 13.33 10.39
CA ASP A 149 -6.33 13.03 11.81
C ASP A 149 -5.95 11.60 12.20
N LEU A 150 -5.61 10.77 11.22
CA LEU A 150 -5.07 9.44 11.41
C LEU A 150 -3.54 9.44 11.30
N VAL A 151 -2.93 8.35 11.77
CA VAL A 151 -1.56 8.01 11.44
C VAL A 151 -1.61 7.03 10.27
N VAL A 152 -1.11 7.47 9.13
CA VAL A 152 -0.96 6.66 7.92
C VAL A 152 0.53 6.40 7.70
N GLU A 153 0.92 5.14 7.81
CA GLU A 153 2.29 4.68 7.57
C GLU A 153 2.27 3.85 6.30
N GLU A 154 2.81 4.41 5.23
CA GLU A 154 2.92 3.77 3.93
C GLU A 154 4.31 3.16 3.77
N VAL A 155 4.39 2.01 3.08
CA VAL A 155 5.67 1.35 2.80
C VAL A 155 6.62 2.23 1.98
N VAL A 156 6.04 3.07 1.12
CA VAL A 156 6.74 3.90 0.16
C VAL A 156 5.88 5.09 -0.25
N ASP A 157 6.51 6.24 -0.49
CA ASP A 157 5.85 7.44 -0.98
C ASP A 157 5.35 7.27 -2.43
N PHE A 158 4.42 8.15 -2.82
CA PHE A 158 3.83 8.13 -4.16
C PHE A 158 4.88 8.32 -5.26
N GLY A 159 4.94 7.40 -6.22
CA GLY A 159 5.92 7.41 -7.31
C GLY A 159 7.35 6.98 -6.94
N VAL A 160 7.61 6.59 -5.69
CA VAL A 160 8.91 6.10 -5.25
C VAL A 160 8.90 4.56 -5.25
N THR A 161 9.98 3.95 -5.73
CA THR A 161 10.21 2.50 -5.65
C THR A 161 11.13 2.19 -4.48
N ARG A 162 10.78 1.19 -3.68
CA ARG A 162 11.61 0.67 -2.59
C ARG A 162 11.80 -0.83 -2.75
N SER A 163 13.04 -1.28 -2.55
CA SER A 163 13.42 -2.70 -2.60
C SER A 163 13.61 -3.26 -1.21
N PHE A 164 13.20 -4.51 -1.04
CA PHE A 164 13.25 -5.26 0.21
C PHE A 164 13.88 -6.63 -0.05
N SER A 165 14.61 -7.14 0.93
CA SER A 165 15.04 -8.54 0.88
C SER A 165 13.83 -9.46 0.89
N ALA A 166 13.88 -10.57 0.15
CA ALA A 166 12.76 -11.51 0.07
C ALA A 166 12.35 -12.10 1.44
N ASP A 167 13.26 -12.07 2.41
CA ASP A 167 13.01 -12.60 3.74
C ASP A 167 12.53 -11.56 4.76
N GLU A 168 12.41 -10.29 4.36
CA GLU A 168 11.92 -9.20 5.19
C GLU A 168 10.39 -9.14 5.17
N PRO A 169 9.71 -9.05 6.34
CA PRO A 169 8.30 -8.75 6.37
C PRO A 169 8.05 -7.26 6.06
N ILE A 170 7.17 -7.00 5.10
CA ILE A 170 6.94 -5.67 4.55
C ILE A 170 5.57 -5.17 5.03
N CYS A 171 5.55 -4.09 5.82
CA CYS A 171 4.31 -3.38 6.16
C CYS A 171 3.89 -2.52 4.96
N LEU A 172 2.93 -2.99 4.17
CA LEU A 172 2.46 -2.26 2.98
C LEU A 172 1.75 -0.96 3.37
N LEU A 173 0.87 -1.04 4.37
CA LEU A 173 0.09 0.08 4.85
C LEU A 173 -0.36 -0.17 6.30
N ARG A 174 -0.21 0.83 7.16
CA ARG A 174 -0.86 0.90 8.47
C ARG A 174 -1.66 2.19 8.53
N ILE A 175 -2.93 2.09 8.90
CA ILE A 175 -3.80 3.23 9.17
C ILE A 175 -4.37 3.06 10.57
N ARG A 176 -4.13 4.01 11.46
CA ARG A 176 -4.61 3.94 12.84
C ARG A 176 -4.94 5.31 13.39
N GLU A 177 -5.78 5.34 14.42
CA GLU A 177 -5.97 6.55 15.21
C GLU A 177 -4.68 6.99 15.91
N LYS A 178 -4.53 8.29 16.14
CA LYS A 178 -3.38 8.87 16.87
C LYS A 178 -3.36 8.42 18.34
N ASN A 179 -4.53 8.24 18.93
CA ASN A 179 -4.70 7.91 20.34
C ASN A 179 -4.90 6.40 20.54
N GLU A 180 -4.40 5.90 21.66
CA GLU A 180 -4.67 4.52 22.07
C GLU A 180 -6.18 4.30 22.24
N ALA A 181 -6.63 3.12 21.83
CA ALA A 181 -8.01 2.71 21.99
C ALA A 181 -8.39 2.65 23.47
N LEU A 182 -9.66 2.92 23.77
CA LEU A 182 -10.16 2.88 25.14
C LEU A 182 -10.86 1.54 25.45
N ASN A 183 -10.77 1.11 26.70
CA ASN A 183 -11.62 0.10 27.29
C ASN A 183 -13.02 0.71 27.57
N ARG A 184 -13.98 -0.15 27.91
CA ARG A 184 -15.34 0.29 28.23
C ARG A 184 -15.41 1.20 29.46
N ASP A 185 -14.44 1.10 30.36
CA ASP A 185 -14.29 1.94 31.56
C ASP A 185 -13.55 3.26 31.27
N GLY A 186 -13.17 3.53 30.02
CA GLY A 186 -12.44 4.73 29.61
C GLY A 186 -10.92 4.66 29.82
N THR A 187 -10.38 3.55 30.34
CA THR A 187 -8.93 3.36 30.47
C THR A 187 -8.29 3.03 29.12
N LYS A 188 -7.02 3.39 28.91
CA LYS A 188 -6.31 3.11 27.65
C LYS A 188 -5.94 1.64 27.52
N LYS A 189 -6.11 1.09 26.31
CA LYS A 189 -5.53 -0.18 25.87
C LYS A 189 -4.10 0.08 25.42
N GLN A 190 -3.16 -0.03 26.36
CA GLN A 190 -1.75 0.29 26.10
C GLN A 190 -1.21 -0.40 24.84
N GLY A 191 -0.58 0.39 23.97
CA GLY A 191 0.04 -0.06 22.72
C GLY A 191 -0.94 -0.52 21.63
N LEU A 192 -2.25 -0.32 21.82
CA LEU A 192 -3.28 -0.70 20.86
C LEU A 192 -4.07 0.50 20.38
N TYR A 193 -4.24 0.60 19.08
CA TYR A 193 -4.88 1.71 18.39
C TYR A 193 -6.00 1.17 17.52
N ARG A 194 -7.10 1.90 17.38
CA ARG A 194 -8.12 1.52 16.40
C ARG A 194 -7.55 1.70 15.00
N GLY A 195 -7.68 0.69 14.15
CA GLY A 195 -7.09 0.77 12.82
C GLY A 195 -7.00 -0.54 12.07
N PHE A 196 -6.19 -0.48 11.02
CA PHE A 196 -5.98 -1.51 10.01
C PHE A 196 -4.50 -1.58 9.66
N VAL A 197 -3.99 -2.78 9.48
CA VAL A 197 -2.62 -2.97 9.03
C VAL A 197 -2.51 -4.13 8.06
N PHE A 198 -1.68 -3.95 7.04
CA PHE A 198 -1.53 -4.84 5.91
C PHE A 198 -0.07 -5.16 5.70
N TYR A 199 0.28 -6.44 5.81
CA TYR A 199 1.62 -6.95 5.68
C TYR A 199 1.75 -7.94 4.54
N LEU A 200 2.94 -7.98 3.97
CA LEU A 200 3.39 -8.97 3.02
C LEU A 200 4.65 -9.66 3.57
N PHE A 201 4.73 -10.98 3.49
CA PHE A 201 5.93 -11.73 3.88
C PHE A 201 6.01 -13.07 3.16
N GLU A 202 7.18 -13.71 3.17
CA GLU A 202 7.38 -15.04 2.60
C GLU A 202 6.90 -16.15 3.54
N LYS A 203 6.19 -17.16 3.02
CA LYS A 203 5.69 -18.31 3.80
C LYS A 203 6.69 -18.96 4.74
N GLN A 204 7.95 -19.07 4.34
CA GLN A 204 8.98 -19.67 5.19
C GLN A 204 9.18 -18.92 6.53
N ARG A 205 8.78 -17.64 6.57
CA ARG A 205 8.88 -16.77 7.75
C ARG A 205 7.64 -16.76 8.63
N GLU A 206 6.61 -17.57 8.33
CA GLU A 206 5.35 -17.58 9.07
C GLU A 206 5.52 -17.67 10.59
N LYS A 207 6.38 -18.57 11.08
CA LYS A 207 6.62 -18.74 12.52
C LYS A 207 7.24 -17.49 13.14
N ALA A 208 8.26 -16.92 12.49
CA ALA A 208 8.92 -15.71 12.97
C ALA A 208 7.96 -14.51 12.95
N PHE A 209 7.18 -14.38 11.88
CA PHE A 209 6.16 -13.35 11.75
C PHE A 209 5.09 -13.46 12.84
N SER A 210 4.59 -14.66 13.11
CA SER A 210 3.61 -14.89 14.18
C SER A 210 4.18 -14.63 15.58
N ALA A 211 5.46 -14.95 15.83
CA ALA A 211 6.15 -14.64 17.08
C ALA A 211 6.25 -13.12 17.28
N TRP A 212 6.66 -12.37 16.25
CA TRP A 212 6.68 -10.91 16.28
C TRP A 212 5.28 -10.31 16.47
N ALA A 213 4.26 -10.80 15.74
CA ALA A 213 2.88 -10.33 15.88
C ALA A 213 2.35 -10.49 17.32
N SER A 214 2.66 -11.61 17.96
CA SER A 214 2.27 -11.90 19.35
C SER A 214 3.13 -11.18 20.41
N GLY A 215 4.23 -10.53 20.03
CA GLY A 215 5.15 -9.85 20.95
C GLY A 215 6.08 -10.81 21.70
N GLN A 216 6.40 -11.96 21.13
CA GLN A 216 7.36 -12.93 21.67
C GLN A 216 8.82 -12.59 21.29
N VAL A 217 9.01 -11.61 20.41
CA VAL A 217 10.31 -11.13 19.89
C VAL A 217 10.28 -9.61 19.86
#